data_AF-A0A8J4TYR4-F1
#
_entry.id   AF-A0A8J4TYR4-F1
#
_cell.length_a   1.000
_cell.length_b   1.000
_cell.length_c   1.000
_cell.angle_alpha   90.00
_cell.angle_beta   90.00
_cell.angle_gamma   90.00
#
_symmetry.space_group_name_H-M   'P 1'
#
loop_
_entity.id
_entity.type
_entity.pdbx_description
1 polymer ?
#
loop_
_entity_poly.entity_id
_entity_poly.type
_entity_poly.pdbx_seq_one_letter_code
_entity_poly.pdbx_strand_id
1 'polypeptide(L)'
;LKVSLIRLSGDGTLKQGDSLNLTCDVNCTHSSSQFVWSKNNEQFNTSGPVLHFPALTVRDSGNYTCTWRTNETSGSKTIRLQVEGGWSVGMIVGVTAGVSVLVSGFLGAVIYSRRNRSLRESSSVHTDTEQQKEDDSHTY
;
A
#
# COMPACT_ATOMS: atom_id res chain seq x y z
N LEU A 1 -29.12 -9.92 22.32
CA LEU A 1 -27.85 -10.15 21.59
C LEU A 1 -26.99 -8.90 21.69
N LYS A 2 -25.79 -9.01 22.26
CA LYS A 2 -24.82 -7.92 22.34
C LYS A 2 -23.56 -8.36 21.61
N VAL A 3 -23.06 -7.55 20.68
CA VAL A 3 -21.74 -7.79 20.08
C VAL A 3 -20.73 -6.90 20.78
N SER A 4 -19.58 -7.49 21.11
CA SER A 4 -18.43 -6.83 21.69
C SER A 4 -17.20 -7.06 20.80
N LEU A 5 -16.33 -6.06 20.75
CA LEU A 5 -15.04 -6.13 20.05
C LEU A 5 -13.95 -6.28 21.11
N ILE A 6 -13.17 -7.34 21.02
CA ILE A 6 -12.03 -7.62 21.91
C ILE A 6 -10.77 -7.54 21.07
N ARG A 7 -9.92 -6.55 21.36
CA ARG A 7 -8.61 -6.41 20.71
C ARG A 7 -7.61 -7.31 21.39
N LEU A 8 -6.83 -8.03 20.60
CA LEU A 8 -5.72 -8.84 21.11
C LEU A 8 -4.40 -8.03 21.06
N SER A 9 -4.34 -6.95 20.27
CA SER A 9 -3.18 -6.07 20.12
C SER A 9 -3.55 -4.58 20.19
N GLY A 10 -3.06 -3.87 21.23
CA GLY A 10 -2.96 -2.41 21.32
C GLY A 10 -4.26 -1.59 21.54
N ASP A 11 -4.11 -0.34 21.99
CA ASP A 11 -5.17 0.65 22.24
C ASP A 11 -5.16 1.80 21.22
N GLY A 12 -5.36 1.51 19.92
CA GLY A 12 -5.29 2.53 18.84
C GLY A 12 -6.41 2.47 17.80
N THR A 13 -6.26 3.08 16.62
CA THR A 13 -7.01 2.66 15.42
C THR A 13 -6.60 1.25 15.01
N LEU A 14 -7.50 0.46 14.41
CA LEU A 14 -7.15 -0.88 13.93
C LEU A 14 -6.23 -0.74 12.71
N LYS A 15 -5.08 -1.40 12.74
CA LYS A 15 -4.09 -1.38 11.67
C LYS A 15 -4.03 -2.70 10.94
N GLN A 16 -3.57 -2.66 9.69
CA GLN A 16 -3.26 -3.87 8.95
C GLN A 16 -2.23 -4.72 9.72
N GLY A 17 -2.54 -6.00 9.91
CA GLY A 17 -1.74 -6.95 10.69
C GLY A 17 -2.20 -7.12 12.15
N ASP A 18 -3.08 -6.25 12.67
CA ASP A 18 -3.61 -6.40 14.03
C ASP A 18 -4.44 -7.68 14.18
N SER A 19 -4.50 -8.21 15.41
CA SER A 19 -5.36 -9.35 15.74
C SER A 19 -6.49 -8.94 16.67
N LEU A 20 -7.70 -9.42 16.39
CA LEU A 20 -8.88 -9.17 17.21
C LEU A 20 -9.90 -10.31 17.13
N ASN A 21 -10.79 -10.33 18.13
CA ASN A 21 -11.96 -11.18 18.18
C ASN A 21 -13.23 -10.35 18.27
N LEU A 22 -14.21 -10.62 17.41
CA LEU A 22 -15.58 -10.16 17.63
C LEU A 22 -16.34 -11.26 18.36
N THR A 23 -17.01 -10.90 19.45
CA THR A 23 -17.76 -11.85 20.27
C THR A 23 -19.23 -11.46 20.27
N CYS A 24 -20.09 -12.45 20.06
CA CYS A 24 -21.52 -12.33 20.11
C CYS A 24 -22.04 -12.96 21.41
N ASP A 25 -22.41 -12.11 22.35
CA ASP A 25 -22.92 -12.51 23.66
C ASP A 25 -24.46 -12.57 23.64
N VAL A 26 -24.98 -13.67 24.16
CA VAL A 26 -26.41 -13.86 24.45
C VAL A 26 -26.53 -14.18 25.93
N ASN A 27 -27.44 -13.49 26.62
CA ASN A 27 -27.75 -13.74 28.03
C ASN A 27 -28.46 -15.10 28.28
N CYS A 28 -28.36 -16.04 27.36
CA CYS A 28 -29.00 -17.34 27.43
C CYS A 28 -27.97 -18.41 27.09
N THR A 29 -27.94 -19.48 27.89
CA THR A 29 -27.14 -20.69 27.72
C THR A 29 -27.60 -21.42 26.45
N HIS A 30 -27.06 -21.01 25.29
CA HIS A 30 -27.40 -21.61 24.00
C HIS A 30 -26.17 -22.16 23.27
N SER A 31 -26.42 -23.17 22.43
CA SER A 31 -25.40 -23.91 21.68
C SER A 31 -24.73 -23.02 20.62
N SER A 32 -23.41 -23.13 20.51
CA SER A 32 -22.56 -22.32 19.63
C SER A 32 -22.89 -22.41 18.13
N SER A 33 -23.70 -23.38 17.69
CA SER A 33 -23.94 -23.70 16.27
C SER A 33 -25.03 -22.88 15.58
N GLN A 34 -25.71 -21.95 16.27
CA GLN A 34 -26.83 -21.17 15.72
C GLN A 34 -26.50 -19.67 15.52
N PHE A 35 -25.25 -19.27 15.76
CA PHE A 35 -24.75 -17.92 15.46
C PHE A 35 -24.33 -17.79 14.00
N VAL A 36 -24.82 -16.75 13.34
CA VAL A 36 -24.47 -16.39 11.96
C VAL A 36 -23.91 -14.98 11.95
N TRP A 37 -22.77 -14.79 11.31
CA TRP A 37 -22.18 -13.48 11.11
C TRP A 37 -22.58 -12.93 9.75
N SER A 38 -22.78 -11.61 9.69
CA SER A 38 -23.00 -10.87 8.46
C SER A 38 -22.02 -9.72 8.38
N LYS A 39 -21.42 -9.50 7.21
CA LYS A 39 -20.59 -8.34 6.89
C LYS A 39 -21.29 -7.55 5.80
N ASN A 40 -21.60 -6.28 6.07
CA ASN A 40 -22.31 -5.40 5.11
C ASN A 40 -23.59 -6.04 4.55
N ASN A 41 -24.34 -6.73 5.41
CA ASN A 41 -25.56 -7.49 5.10
C ASN A 41 -25.37 -8.76 4.24
N GLU A 42 -24.13 -9.12 3.92
CA GLU A 42 -23.80 -10.39 3.28
C GLU A 42 -23.41 -11.42 4.33
N GLN A 43 -23.82 -12.69 4.16
CA GLN A 43 -23.49 -13.75 5.09
C GLN A 43 -21.99 -14.03 5.07
N PHE A 44 -21.37 -14.03 6.25
CA PHE A 44 -19.98 -14.43 6.41
C PHE A 44 -19.90 -15.95 6.48
N ASN A 45 -18.85 -16.55 5.89
CA ASN A 45 -18.69 -18.01 5.81
C ASN A 45 -18.35 -18.70 7.15
N THR A 46 -18.43 -17.97 8.27
CA THR A 46 -18.06 -18.46 9.60
C THR A 46 -19.27 -18.43 10.52
N SER A 47 -19.51 -19.55 11.21
CA SER A 47 -20.52 -19.69 12.25
C SER A 47 -19.87 -19.80 13.63
N GLY A 48 -20.55 -19.31 14.65
CA GLY A 48 -20.08 -19.42 16.03
C GLY A 48 -20.15 -18.09 16.81
N PRO A 49 -19.99 -18.14 18.13
CA PRO A 49 -20.08 -16.96 18.99
C PRO A 49 -18.89 -16.01 18.81
N VAL A 50 -17.77 -16.49 18.25
CA VAL A 50 -16.53 -15.70 18.09
C VAL A 50 -16.09 -15.70 16.64
N LEU A 51 -15.80 -14.52 16.10
CA LEU A 51 -15.15 -14.32 14.81
C LEU A 51 -13.70 -13.85 15.04
N HIS A 52 -12.74 -14.72 14.75
CA HIS A 52 -11.31 -14.47 14.96
C HIS A 52 -10.66 -13.90 13.69
N PHE A 53 -9.95 -12.78 13.87
CA PHE A 53 -9.09 -12.18 12.85
C PHE A 53 -7.63 -12.30 13.34
N PRO A 54 -6.85 -13.26 12.81
CA PRO A 54 -5.45 -13.42 13.20
C PRO A 54 -4.57 -12.27 12.70
N ALA A 55 -4.89 -11.72 11.52
CA ALA A 55 -4.23 -10.55 10.96
C ALA A 55 -5.22 -9.78 10.08
N LEU A 56 -5.52 -8.55 10.46
CA LEU A 56 -6.45 -7.68 9.73
C LEU A 56 -5.86 -7.19 8.41
N THR A 57 -6.70 -7.07 7.41
CA THR A 57 -6.42 -6.40 6.14
C THR A 57 -7.36 -5.22 5.95
N VAL A 58 -7.00 -4.29 5.05
CA VAL A 58 -7.87 -3.15 4.72
C VAL A 58 -9.25 -3.61 4.22
N ARG A 59 -9.30 -4.79 3.57
CA ARG A 59 -10.54 -5.41 3.08
C ARG A 59 -11.45 -5.91 4.19
N ASP A 60 -10.93 -6.13 5.39
CA ASP A 60 -11.73 -6.58 6.54
C ASP A 60 -12.58 -5.46 7.14
N SER A 61 -12.35 -4.21 6.73
CA SER A 61 -13.21 -3.08 7.07
C SER A 61 -14.66 -3.32 6.64
N GLY A 62 -15.60 -2.92 7.49
CA GLY A 62 -17.02 -3.10 7.23
C GLY A 62 -17.86 -3.13 8.49
N ASN A 63 -19.15 -3.33 8.28
CA ASN A 63 -20.17 -3.40 9.32
C ASN A 63 -20.50 -4.85 9.62
N TYR A 64 -20.22 -5.28 10.85
CA TYR A 64 -20.42 -6.65 11.29
C TYR A 64 -21.63 -6.73 12.22
N THR A 65 -22.49 -7.71 11.94
CA THR A 65 -23.68 -8.02 12.72
C THR A 65 -23.70 -9.51 13.00
N CYS A 66 -24.12 -9.89 14.21
CA CYS A 66 -24.37 -11.26 14.58
C CYS A 66 -25.88 -11.48 14.69
N THR A 67 -26.38 -12.52 14.05
CA THR A 67 -27.77 -12.95 14.13
C THR A 67 -27.87 -14.37 14.70
N TRP A 68 -28.98 -14.63 15.36
CA TRP A 68 -29.31 -15.95 15.88
C TRP A 68 -30.41 -16.56 15.01
N ARG A 69 -30.20 -17.80 14.55
CA ARG A 69 -31.00 -18.46 13.51
C ARG A 69 -32.51 -18.58 13.80
N THR A 70 -32.96 -18.32 15.03
CA THR A 70 -34.33 -18.59 15.49
C THR A 70 -35.20 -17.34 15.71
N ASN A 71 -34.68 -16.13 15.52
CA ASN A 71 -35.48 -14.91 15.61
C ASN A 71 -35.08 -13.93 14.50
N GLU A 72 -35.89 -13.86 13.44
CA GLU A 72 -35.75 -12.93 12.30
C GLU A 72 -35.75 -11.45 12.70
N THR A 73 -35.96 -11.10 13.97
CA THR A 73 -36.12 -9.70 14.43
C THR A 73 -35.15 -9.28 15.54
N SER A 74 -34.23 -10.14 15.97
CA SER A 74 -33.27 -9.80 17.05
C SER A 74 -31.84 -9.66 16.52
N GLY A 75 -31.60 -8.76 15.57
CA GLY A 75 -30.22 -8.41 15.19
C GLY A 75 -29.47 -7.76 16.37
N SER A 76 -28.21 -8.15 16.59
CA SER A 76 -27.35 -7.42 17.53
C SER A 76 -27.00 -6.02 17.02
N LYS A 77 -26.61 -5.10 17.91
CA LYS A 77 -26.01 -3.81 17.49
C LYS A 77 -24.82 -4.06 16.56
N THR A 78 -24.81 -3.38 15.41
CA THR A 78 -23.74 -3.46 14.41
C THR A 78 -22.45 -2.83 14.94
N ILE A 79 -21.31 -3.50 14.71
CA ILE A 79 -19.97 -2.96 14.97
C ILE A 79 -19.32 -2.57 13.65
N ARG A 80 -18.73 -1.37 13.61
CA ARG A 80 -17.98 -0.87 12.46
C ARG A 80 -16.50 -1.14 12.68
N LEU A 81 -15.90 -1.98 11.83
CA LEU A 81 -14.46 -2.17 11.78
C LEU A 81 -13.86 -1.28 10.69
N GLN A 82 -12.87 -0.49 11.06
CA GLN A 82 -12.14 0.39 10.15
C GLN A 82 -10.64 0.10 10.32
N VAL A 83 -10.05 -0.54 9.30
CA VAL A 83 -8.63 -0.95 9.30
C VAL A 83 -7.82 0.02 8.45
N GLU A 84 -6.82 0.65 9.06
CA GLU A 84 -5.88 1.54 8.38
C GLU A 84 -4.75 0.73 7.71
N GLY A 85 -4.54 0.97 6.41
CA GLY A 85 -3.41 0.45 5.67
C GLY A 85 -2.19 1.36 5.79
N GLY A 86 -1.06 0.82 6.26
CA GLY A 86 0.21 1.53 6.33
C GLY A 86 1.23 0.95 5.37
N TRP A 87 2.03 1.81 4.73
CA TRP A 87 3.18 1.35 3.94
C TRP A 87 4.34 1.10 4.90
N SER A 88 5.09 0.01 4.67
CA SER A 88 6.34 -0.20 5.39
C SER A 88 7.27 0.98 5.15
N VAL A 89 7.84 1.54 6.22
CA VAL A 89 8.81 2.66 6.14
C VAL A 89 9.97 2.29 5.23
N GLY A 90 10.38 1.01 5.22
CA GLY A 90 11.40 0.50 4.31
C GLY A 90 11.01 0.60 2.83
N MET A 91 9.73 0.40 2.50
CA MET A 91 9.23 0.55 1.12
C MET A 91 9.23 2.01 0.69
N ILE A 92 8.84 2.93 1.58
CA ILE A 92 8.87 4.37 1.30
C ILE A 92 10.30 4.83 1.01
N VAL A 93 11.25 4.46 1.87
CA VAL A 93 12.67 4.82 1.72
C VAL A 93 13.27 4.20 0.46
N GLY A 94 12.92 2.95 0.13
CA GLY A 94 13.38 2.30 -1.09
C GLY A 94 12.90 3.00 -2.36
N VAL A 95 11.62 3.37 -2.42
CA VAL A 95 11.04 4.07 -3.58
C VAL A 95 11.66 5.45 -3.76
N THR A 96 11.77 6.24 -2.69
CA THR A 96 12.33 7.60 -2.77
C THR A 96 13.82 7.60 -3.15
N ALA A 97 14.61 6.68 -2.59
CA ALA A 97 16.02 6.52 -2.96
C ALA A 97 16.16 6.10 -4.43
N GLY A 98 15.39 5.11 -4.88
CA GLY A 98 15.42 4.63 -6.27
C GLY A 98 15.08 5.73 -7.28
N VAL A 99 14.00 6.48 -7.05
CA VAL A 99 13.59 7.60 -7.93
C VAL A 99 14.67 8.69 -7.96
N SER A 100 15.29 9.00 -6.82
CA SER A 100 16.34 10.03 -6.74
C SER A 100 17.58 9.66 -7.56
N VAL A 101 18.00 8.39 -7.52
CA VAL A 101 19.13 7.90 -8.33
C VAL A 101 18.81 7.92 -9.82
N LEU A 102 17.59 7.53 -10.21
CA LEU A 102 17.18 7.54 -11.62
C LEU A 102 17.15 8.96 -12.19
N VAL A 103 16.61 9.92 -11.45
CA VAL A 103 16.54 11.32 -11.90
C VAL A 103 17.93 11.94 -12.02
N SER A 104 18.79 11.75 -11.01
CA SER A 104 20.17 12.26 -11.03
C SER A 104 21.01 11.64 -12.15
N GLY A 105 20.89 10.32 -12.36
CA GLY A 105 21.53 9.63 -13.47
C GLY A 105 21.05 10.15 -14.84
N PHE A 106 19.75 10.40 -14.99
CA PHE A 106 19.18 10.93 -16.23
C PHE A 106 19.68 12.36 -16.52
N LEU A 107 19.66 13.27 -15.54
CA LEU A 107 20.23 14.61 -15.71
C LEU A 107 21.72 14.54 -16.04
N GLY A 108 22.47 13.69 -15.35
CA GLY A 108 23.89 13.47 -15.63
C GLY A 108 24.15 13.02 -17.06
N ALA A 109 23.39 12.04 -17.56
CA ALA A 109 23.49 11.55 -18.93
C ALA A 109 23.15 12.62 -19.98
N VAL A 110 22.13 13.44 -19.72
CA VAL A 110 21.74 14.56 -20.61
C VAL A 110 22.86 15.62 -20.66
N ILE A 111 23.43 16.00 -19.51
CA ILE A 111 24.54 16.96 -19.46
C ILE A 111 25.78 16.39 -20.15
N TYR A 112 26.10 15.13 -19.89
CA TYR A 112 27.23 14.43 -20.50
C TYR A 112 27.12 14.39 -22.03
N SER A 113 25.95 14.00 -22.55
CA SER A 113 25.71 13.93 -24.00
C SER A 113 25.79 15.30 -24.66
N ARG A 114 25.27 16.36 -24.04
CA ARG A 114 25.42 17.75 -24.53
C ARG A 114 26.88 18.18 -24.61
N ARG A 115 27.67 17.90 -23.57
CA ARG A 115 29.10 18.26 -23.52
C ARG A 115 29.92 17.46 -24.53
N ASN A 116 29.64 16.17 -24.66
CA ASN A 116 30.30 15.31 -25.63
C ASN A 116 30.02 15.75 -27.08
N ARG A 117 28.79 16.22 -27.35
CA ARG A 117 28.43 16.78 -28.67
C ARG A 117 29.25 18.03 -29.00
N SER A 118 29.43 18.94 -28.03
CA SER A 118 30.22 20.17 -28.20
C SER A 118 31.73 19.91 -28.39
N LEU A 119 32.30 18.90 -27.73
CA LEU A 119 33.71 18.52 -27.92
C LEU A 119 33.99 17.93 -29.30
N ARG A 120 33.05 17.14 -29.82
CA ARG A 120 33.13 16.63 -31.20
C ARG A 120 33.15 17.76 -32.23
N GLU A 121 32.39 18.82 -31.97
CA GLU A 121 32.30 19.99 -32.84
C GLU A 121 33.59 20.85 -32.78
N SER A 122 34.27 20.90 -31.63
CA SER A 122 35.58 21.57 -31.52
C SER A 122 36.70 20.79 -32.22
N SER A 123 36.58 19.45 -32.31
CA SER A 123 37.54 18.61 -33.04
C SER A 123 37.38 18.73 -34.55
N SER A 124 36.15 18.94 -35.07
CA SER A 124 35.95 19.17 -36.51
C SER A 124 36.49 20.54 -36.95
N VAL A 125 36.38 21.57 -36.10
CA VAL A 125 36.95 22.91 -36.39
C VAL A 125 38.49 22.90 -36.39
N HIS A 126 39.11 22.04 -35.57
CA HIS A 126 40.57 21.92 -35.53
C HIS A 126 41.15 21.33 -36.83
N THR A 127 40.45 20.37 -37.45
CA THR A 127 40.86 19.77 -38.73
C THR A 127 40.74 20.74 -39.92
N ASP A 128 39.76 21.65 -39.89
CA ASP A 128 39.61 22.68 -40.94
C ASP A 128 40.65 23.81 -40.83
N THR A 129 41.15 24.10 -39.61
CA THR A 129 42.11 25.19 -39.38
C THR A 129 43.54 24.83 -39.79
N GLU A 130 43.92 23.54 -39.73
CA GLU A 130 45.22 23.08 -40.24
C GLU A 130 45.27 23.07 -41.79
N GLN A 131 44.19 22.70 -42.48
CA GLN A 131 44.18 22.72 -43.95
C GLN A 131 44.19 24.15 -44.54
N GLN A 132 43.51 25.11 -43.90
CA GLN A 132 43.52 26.52 -44.36
C GLN A 132 44.91 27.18 -44.20
N LYS A 133 45.72 26.73 -43.23
CA LYS A 133 47.07 27.27 -42.99
C LYS A 133 48.12 26.72 -43.96
N GLU A 134 47.92 25.51 -44.49
CA GLU A 134 48.81 24.91 -45.49
C GLU A 134 48.58 25.49 -46.90
N ASP A 135 47.34 25.85 -47.24
CA ASP A 135 46.97 26.42 -48.56
C ASP A 135 47.45 27.89 -48.72
N ASP A 136 47.39 28.69 -47.65
CA ASP A 136 47.84 30.11 -47.68
C ASP A 136 49.37 30.25 -47.66
N SER A 137 50.09 29.19 -47.27
CA SER A 137 51.56 29.17 -47.31
C SER A 137 52.14 28.87 -48.70
N HIS A 138 51.32 28.41 -49.65
CA HIS A 138 51.74 28.10 -51.02
C HIS A 138 51.42 29.19 -52.05
N THR A 139 50.88 30.34 -51.61
CA THR A 139 50.44 31.45 -52.48
C THR A 139 51.39 32.66 -52.48
N TYR A 140 52.57 32.59 -51.85
CA TYR A 140 53.61 33.63 -51.89
C TYR A 140 54.97 33.12 -52.38
#